data_AF-A0A6J2KGJ6-F1
#
_entry.id   AF-A0A6J2KGJ6-F1
#
_cell.length_a   1.000
_cell.length_b   1.000
_cell.length_c   1.000
_cell.angle_alpha   90.00
_cell.angle_beta   90.00
_cell.angle_gamma   90.00
#
_symmetry.space_group_name_H-M   'P 1'
#
loop_
_entity.id
_entity.type
_entity.pdbx_description
1 polymer ?
#
loop_
_entity_poly.entity_id
_entity_poly.type
_entity_poly.pdbx_seq_one_letter_code
_entity_poly.pdbx_strand_id
1 'polypeptide(L)'
;MGCSLSSCPVVQQCCGCVPLRAGVVMVALAGALWAAVFIFLFTATGNSWLLSVGLPKSLENVRFVHGALGVVVCLFHVLLLAGAACESAALCELYVWSAVPCGATLLACGCCLSVSAALGSAPLFATLCTGFTLFYIVLTLYFVVVVANYRLTIPYFLFS
;
A
#
# COMPACT_ATOMS: atom_id res chain seq x y z
N MET A 1 -14.05 31.34 18.29
CA MET A 1 -14.67 30.51 19.36
C MET A 1 -13.70 29.38 19.66
N GLY A 2 -13.04 29.44 20.81
CA GLY A 2 -12.04 28.47 21.22
C GLY A 2 -12.72 27.18 21.66
N CYS A 3 -12.55 26.12 20.88
CA CYS A 3 -12.75 24.77 21.40
C CYS A 3 -11.55 24.45 22.29
N SER A 4 -11.84 24.28 23.57
CA SER A 4 -10.90 23.88 24.60
C SER A 4 -10.15 22.60 24.18
N LEU A 5 -8.82 22.69 24.14
CA LEU A 5 -7.88 21.56 24.04
C LEU A 5 -7.98 20.59 25.25
N SER A 6 -8.84 20.87 26.23
CA SER A 6 -8.99 20.07 27.45
C SER A 6 -9.85 18.81 27.31
N SER A 7 -10.49 18.57 26.15
CA SER A 7 -11.40 17.44 25.95
C SER A 7 -10.97 16.48 24.85
N CYS A 8 -9.75 16.63 24.30
CA CYS A 8 -9.15 15.53 23.55
C CYS A 8 -8.83 14.42 24.55
N PRO A 9 -9.26 13.15 24.32
CA PRO A 9 -8.89 12.06 25.20
C PRO A 9 -7.38 12.07 25.40
N VAL A 10 -6.97 11.88 26.65
CA VAL A 10 -5.61 11.95 27.21
C VAL A 10 -4.73 10.82 26.66
N VAL A 11 -4.65 10.72 25.33
CA VAL A 11 -3.71 9.89 24.60
C VAL A 11 -2.59 10.78 24.09
N GLN A 12 -2.80 12.08 23.88
CA GLN A 12 -1.75 12.98 23.37
C GLN A 12 -0.72 13.42 24.42
N GLN A 13 -1.02 13.36 25.71
CA GLN A 13 -0.12 13.85 26.77
C GLN A 13 0.83 12.79 27.36
N CYS A 14 0.58 11.50 27.09
CA CYS A 14 1.53 10.40 27.39
C CYS A 14 2.25 9.85 26.14
N CYS A 15 1.89 10.30 24.93
CA CYS A 15 2.42 9.76 23.66
C CYS A 15 3.63 10.51 23.09
N GLY A 16 4.53 11.00 23.95
CA GLY A 16 5.85 11.47 23.54
C GLY A 16 6.81 10.38 23.05
N CYS A 17 6.39 9.12 22.81
CA CYS A 17 7.33 8.00 22.63
C CYS A 17 6.96 6.91 21.61
N VAL A 18 5.95 7.09 20.74
CA VAL A 18 5.94 6.35 19.48
C VAL A 18 6.25 7.35 18.39
N PRO A 19 7.39 7.26 17.69
CA PRO A 19 7.70 8.18 16.61
C PRO A 19 6.75 7.89 15.44
N LEU A 20 5.52 8.41 15.48
CA LEU A 20 4.48 8.23 14.45
C LEU A 20 5.00 8.67 13.08
N ARG A 21 5.84 9.71 13.05
CA ARG A 21 6.60 10.13 11.87
C ARG A 21 7.52 9.02 11.35
N ALA A 22 8.30 8.37 12.22
CA ALA A 22 9.12 7.23 11.82
C ALA A 22 8.25 6.04 11.38
N GLY A 23 7.09 5.83 12.01
CA GLY A 23 6.10 4.86 11.56
C GLY A 23 5.64 5.11 10.12
N VAL A 24 5.30 6.35 9.78
CA VAL A 24 4.92 6.73 8.42
C VAL A 24 6.08 6.61 7.43
N VAL A 25 7.30 6.98 7.84
CA VAL A 25 8.50 6.76 7.00
C VAL A 25 8.71 5.27 6.74
N MET A 26 8.56 4.42 7.75
CA MET A 26 8.66 2.97 7.58
C MET A 26 7.57 2.42 6.66
N VAL A 27 6.33 2.91 6.77
CA VAL A 27 5.23 2.58 5.85
C VAL A 27 5.57 3.01 4.42
N ALA A 28 6.08 4.23 4.23
CA ALA A 28 6.48 4.74 2.93
C ALA A 28 7.58 3.85 2.29
N LEU A 29 8.63 3.53 3.04
CA LEU A 29 9.73 2.70 2.55
C LEU A 29 9.30 1.25 2.29
N ALA A 30 8.59 0.63 3.23
CA ALA A 30 8.13 -0.75 3.09
C ALA A 30 7.19 -0.91 1.90
N GLY A 31 6.26 0.02 1.71
CA GLY A 31 5.36 -0.02 0.57
C GLY A 31 6.03 0.33 -0.76
N ALA A 32 7.04 1.21 -0.79
CA ALA A 32 7.85 1.44 -1.99
C ALA A 32 8.64 0.18 -2.39
N LEU A 33 9.22 -0.54 -1.42
CA LEU A 33 9.87 -1.84 -1.66
C LEU A 33 8.88 -2.87 -2.19
N TRP A 34 7.68 -2.93 -1.62
CA TRP A 34 6.63 -3.82 -2.08
C TRP A 34 6.18 -3.49 -3.52
N ALA A 35 6.03 -2.19 -3.82
CA ALA A 35 5.72 -1.71 -5.15
C ALA A 35 6.81 -2.08 -6.17
N ALA A 36 8.08 -2.05 -5.76
CA ALA A 36 9.21 -2.48 -6.59
C ALA A 36 9.11 -3.96 -6.98
N VAL A 37 8.55 -4.82 -6.12
CA VAL A 37 8.27 -6.23 -6.47
C VAL A 37 7.27 -6.30 -7.62
N PHE A 38 6.17 -5.55 -7.56
CA PHE A 38 5.19 -5.51 -8.66
C PHE A 38 5.78 -4.93 -9.95
N ILE A 39 6.63 -3.90 -9.85
CA ILE A 39 7.35 -3.34 -11.00
C ILE A 39 8.31 -4.39 -11.59
N PHE A 40 9.00 -5.18 -10.77
CA PHE A 40 9.86 -6.26 -11.24
C PHE A 40 9.09 -7.29 -12.07
N LEU A 41 7.83 -7.59 -11.72
CA LEU A 41 6.99 -8.50 -12.50
C LEU A 41 6.70 -8.01 -13.93
N PHE A 42 6.82 -6.69 -14.19
CA PHE A 42 6.72 -6.13 -15.54
C PHE A 42 7.91 -6.51 -16.44
N THR A 43 9.08 -6.75 -15.84
CA THR A 43 10.31 -7.03 -16.58
C THR A 43 10.28 -8.42 -17.22
N ALA A 44 11.08 -8.63 -18.27
CA ALA A 44 11.24 -9.94 -18.89
C ALA A 44 11.68 -11.00 -17.86
N THR A 45 12.63 -10.63 -16.97
CA THR A 45 13.13 -11.51 -15.92
C THR A 45 12.05 -11.89 -14.90
N GLY A 46 11.27 -10.92 -14.41
CA GLY A 46 10.19 -11.18 -13.47
C GLY A 46 9.10 -12.05 -14.07
N ASN A 47 8.80 -11.85 -15.35
CA ASN A 47 7.85 -12.68 -16.08
C ASN A 47 8.35 -14.12 -16.28
N SER A 48 9.62 -14.32 -16.67
CA SER A 48 10.22 -15.65 -16.74
C SER A 48 10.18 -16.37 -15.39
N TRP A 49 10.40 -15.63 -14.30
CA TRP A 49 10.25 -16.17 -12.96
C TRP A 49 8.80 -16.57 -12.66
N LEU A 50 7.80 -15.73 -12.98
CA LEU A 50 6.38 -16.07 -12.82
C LEU A 50 5.98 -17.34 -13.59
N LEU A 51 6.42 -17.47 -14.84
CA LEU A 51 6.19 -18.67 -15.65
C LEU A 51 6.84 -19.90 -15.00
N SER A 52 8.03 -19.76 -14.40
CA SER A 52 8.72 -20.85 -13.71
C SER A 52 8.01 -21.31 -12.43
N VAL A 53 7.29 -20.41 -11.75
CA VAL A 53 6.50 -20.72 -10.55
C VAL A 53 5.06 -21.11 -10.86
N GLY A 54 4.70 -21.24 -12.15
CA GLY A 54 3.42 -21.80 -12.59
C GLY A 54 2.39 -20.79 -13.07
N LEU A 55 2.77 -19.55 -13.43
CA LEU A 55 1.87 -18.64 -14.14
C LEU A 55 1.48 -19.26 -15.49
N PRO A 56 0.17 -19.42 -15.79
CA PRO A 56 -0.27 -19.87 -17.10
C PRO A 56 0.13 -18.88 -18.20
N LYS A 57 0.66 -19.38 -19.33
CA LYS A 57 1.09 -18.53 -20.47
C LYS A 57 -0.04 -17.64 -21.02
N SER A 58 -1.28 -18.09 -20.95
CA SER A 58 -2.45 -17.30 -21.36
C SER A 58 -2.65 -16.03 -20.52
N LEU A 59 -2.06 -15.98 -19.31
CA LEU A 59 -2.15 -14.86 -18.38
C LEU A 59 -0.87 -14.02 -18.35
N GLU A 60 0.07 -14.20 -19.28
CA GLU A 60 1.33 -13.45 -19.31
C GLU A 60 1.09 -11.92 -19.35
N ASN A 61 0.06 -11.47 -20.05
CA ASN A 61 -0.27 -10.05 -20.18
C ASN A 61 -0.71 -9.40 -18.85
N VAL A 62 -1.06 -10.21 -17.84
CA VAL A 62 -1.42 -9.72 -16.49
C VAL A 62 -0.25 -8.98 -15.82
N ARG A 63 0.99 -9.23 -16.27
CA ARG A 63 2.19 -8.50 -15.84
C ARG A 63 2.11 -7.00 -16.09
N PHE A 64 1.47 -6.58 -17.18
CA PHE A 64 1.40 -5.16 -17.54
C PHE A 64 0.47 -4.41 -16.59
N VAL A 65 -0.65 -5.05 -16.19
CA VAL A 65 -1.60 -4.49 -15.24
C VAL A 65 -0.96 -4.38 -13.85
N HIS A 66 -0.33 -5.46 -13.36
CA HIS A 66 0.30 -5.46 -12.04
C HIS A 66 1.52 -4.53 -11.99
N GLY A 67 2.31 -4.46 -13.06
CA GLY A 67 3.43 -3.53 -13.17
C GLY A 67 3.00 -2.07 -13.17
N ALA A 68 1.97 -1.72 -13.95
CA ALA A 68 1.42 -0.37 -13.96
C ALA A 68 0.86 0.04 -12.58
N LEU A 69 0.13 -0.88 -11.91
CA LEU A 69 -0.31 -0.68 -10.54
C LEU A 69 0.87 -0.51 -9.57
N GLY A 70 1.94 -1.28 -9.75
CA GLY A 70 3.18 -1.14 -8.98
C GLY A 70 3.77 0.27 -9.09
N VAL A 71 3.82 0.86 -10.29
CA VAL A 71 4.30 2.23 -10.48
C VAL A 71 3.42 3.24 -9.73
N VAL A 72 2.10 3.09 -9.83
CA VAL A 72 1.13 3.98 -9.15
C VAL A 72 1.25 3.87 -7.62
N VAL A 73 1.33 2.66 -7.08
CA VAL A 73 1.52 2.42 -5.64
C VAL A 73 2.86 2.99 -5.17
N CYS A 74 3.94 2.79 -5.94
CA CYS A 74 5.26 3.36 -5.65
C CYS A 74 5.18 4.89 -5.54
N LEU A 75 4.53 5.54 -6.50
CA LEU A 75 4.35 6.99 -6.51
C LEU A 75 3.65 7.48 -5.23
N PHE A 76 2.57 6.83 -4.80
CA PHE A 76 1.87 7.21 -3.57
C PHE A 76 2.72 7.01 -2.31
N HIS A 77 3.56 5.97 -2.27
CA HIS A 77 4.49 5.78 -1.16
C HIS A 77 5.64 6.81 -1.15
N VAL A 78 6.12 7.25 -2.32
CA VAL A 78 7.08 8.37 -2.43
C VAL A 78 6.45 9.69 -2.00
N LEU A 79 5.20 9.96 -2.41
CA LEU A 79 4.46 11.13 -1.96
C LEU A 79 4.19 11.11 -0.46
N LEU A 80 3.93 9.93 0.13
CA LEU A 80 3.81 9.77 1.57
C LEU A 80 5.13 10.08 2.29
N LEU A 81 6.27 9.67 1.74
CA LEU A 81 7.59 10.01 2.28
C LEU A 81 7.80 11.53 2.28
N ALA A 82 7.45 12.20 1.19
CA ALA A 82 7.45 13.67 1.13
C ALA A 82 6.47 14.29 2.14
N GLY A 83 5.29 13.69 2.33
CA GLY A 83 4.33 14.09 3.36
C GLY A 83 4.89 14.01 4.77
N ALA A 84 5.62 12.95 5.10
CA ALA A 84 6.30 12.80 6.38
C ALA A 84 7.53 13.70 6.54
N ALA A 85 8.20 14.05 5.44
CA ALA A 85 9.34 14.96 5.46
C ALA A 85 8.90 16.41 5.70
N CYS A 86 7.84 16.84 5.02
CA CYS A 86 7.29 18.19 5.03
C CYS A 86 6.16 18.39 6.04
N GLU A 87 5.81 17.37 6.82
CA GLU A 87 4.69 17.38 7.78
C GLU A 87 3.37 17.85 7.13
N SER A 88 3.09 17.35 5.93
CA SER A 88 1.92 17.74 5.12
C SER A 88 0.74 16.80 5.36
N ALA A 89 -0.32 17.34 5.99
CA ALA A 89 -1.58 16.62 6.17
C ALA A 89 -2.25 16.25 4.84
N ALA A 90 -2.17 17.13 3.83
CA ALA A 90 -2.76 16.91 2.51
C ALA A 90 -2.14 15.71 1.78
N LEU A 91 -0.82 15.53 1.85
CA LEU A 91 -0.14 14.38 1.26
C LEU A 91 -0.47 13.07 1.99
N CYS A 92 -0.64 13.13 3.32
CA CYS A 92 -1.09 11.98 4.10
C CYS A 92 -2.54 11.59 3.74
N GLU A 93 -3.42 12.56 3.55
CA GLU A 93 -4.80 12.31 3.08
C GLU A 93 -4.84 11.74 1.69
N LEU A 94 -4.03 12.27 0.77
CA LEU A 94 -3.92 11.74 -0.60
C LEU A 94 -3.51 10.26 -0.58
N TYR A 95 -2.56 9.89 0.28
CA TYR A 95 -2.18 8.49 0.47
C TYR A 95 -3.36 7.64 0.96
N VAL A 96 -4.08 8.07 2.01
CA VAL A 96 -5.23 7.32 2.55
C VAL A 96 -6.31 7.13 1.49
N TRP A 97 -6.66 8.18 0.75
CA TRP A 97 -7.69 8.13 -0.29
C TRP A 97 -7.30 7.32 -1.52
N SER A 98 -6.00 7.22 -1.83
CA SER A 98 -5.49 6.43 -2.96
C SER A 98 -5.23 4.96 -2.60
N ALA A 99 -4.86 4.66 -1.35
CA ALA A 99 -4.59 3.31 -0.90
C ALA A 99 -5.83 2.40 -0.98
N VAL A 100 -7.02 2.93 -0.71
CA VAL A 100 -8.29 2.17 -0.75
C VAL A 100 -8.63 1.69 -2.17
N PRO A 101 -8.77 2.56 -3.20
CA PRO A 101 -9.07 2.10 -4.55
C PRO A 101 -7.93 1.25 -5.13
N CYS A 102 -6.66 1.58 -4.89
CA CYS A 102 -5.54 0.75 -5.34
C CYS A 102 -5.59 -0.65 -4.70
N GLY A 103 -5.90 -0.72 -3.40
CA GLY A 103 -6.09 -1.97 -2.68
C GLY A 103 -7.23 -2.81 -3.23
N ALA A 104 -8.38 -2.18 -3.53
CA ALA A 104 -9.53 -2.84 -4.14
C ALA A 104 -9.20 -3.39 -5.54
N THR A 105 -8.51 -2.61 -6.38
CA THR A 105 -8.08 -3.08 -7.70
C THR A 105 -7.11 -4.26 -7.60
N LEU A 106 -6.13 -4.20 -6.70
CA LEU A 106 -5.17 -5.30 -6.50
C LEU A 106 -5.85 -6.57 -5.97
N LEU A 107 -6.84 -6.44 -5.09
CA LEU A 107 -7.67 -7.57 -4.66
C LEU A 107 -8.43 -8.18 -5.85
N ALA A 108 -9.12 -7.36 -6.64
CA ALA A 108 -9.87 -7.85 -7.80
C ALA A 108 -8.95 -8.58 -8.79
N CYS A 109 -7.81 -7.97 -9.13
CA CYS A 109 -6.81 -8.57 -10.01
C CYS A 109 -6.24 -9.88 -9.44
N GLY A 110 -5.89 -9.91 -8.15
CA GLY A 110 -5.37 -11.09 -7.46
C GLY A 110 -6.38 -12.24 -7.40
N CYS A 111 -7.66 -11.94 -7.13
CA CYS A 111 -8.74 -12.93 -7.18
C CYS A 111 -8.92 -13.50 -8.59
N CYS A 112 -8.99 -12.64 -9.61
CA CYS A 112 -9.09 -13.09 -11.00
C CYS A 112 -7.91 -13.98 -11.40
N LEU A 113 -6.69 -13.61 -10.99
CA LEU A 113 -5.48 -14.38 -11.28
C LEU A 113 -5.48 -15.74 -10.56
N SER A 114 -5.85 -15.76 -9.27
CA SER A 114 -5.93 -17.00 -8.49
C SER A 114 -6.98 -17.97 -9.04
N VAL A 115 -8.20 -17.50 -9.34
CA VAL A 115 -9.26 -18.33 -9.93
C VAL A 115 -8.81 -18.88 -11.28
N SER A 116 -8.24 -18.03 -12.13
CA SER A 116 -7.79 -18.44 -13.46
C SER A 116 -6.65 -19.47 -13.40
N ALA A 117 -5.74 -19.34 -12.43
CA ALA A 117 -4.68 -20.32 -12.20
C ALA A 117 -5.21 -21.65 -11.63
N ALA A 118 -6.18 -21.61 -10.72
CA ALA A 118 -6.81 -22.81 -10.17
C ALA A 118 -7.53 -23.61 -11.27
N LEU A 119 -8.27 -22.94 -12.15
CA LEU A 119 -8.92 -23.55 -13.32
C LEU A 119 -7.90 -24.03 -14.36
N GLY A 120 -6.76 -23.33 -14.48
CA GLY A 120 -5.65 -23.64 -15.38
C GLY A 120 -4.72 -24.77 -14.90
N SER A 121 -5.13 -25.59 -13.93
CA SER A 121 -4.33 -26.69 -13.37
C SER A 121 -3.04 -26.27 -12.65
N ALA A 122 -2.97 -25.03 -12.16
CA ALA A 122 -1.86 -24.50 -11.35
C ALA A 122 -2.31 -24.16 -9.91
N PRO A 123 -2.76 -25.15 -9.11
CA PRO A 123 -3.35 -24.90 -7.79
C PRO A 123 -2.35 -24.30 -6.79
N LEU A 124 -1.07 -24.70 -6.84
CA LEU A 124 -0.02 -24.12 -5.98
C LEU A 124 0.15 -22.62 -6.23
N PHE A 125 0.19 -22.21 -7.51
CA PHE A 125 0.28 -20.80 -7.88
C PHE A 125 -0.97 -20.03 -7.43
N ALA A 126 -2.15 -20.61 -7.59
CA ALA A 126 -3.40 -20.02 -7.09
C ALA A 126 -3.37 -19.79 -5.58
N THR A 127 -2.93 -20.78 -4.78
CA THR A 127 -2.80 -20.64 -3.32
C THR A 127 -1.81 -19.56 -2.92
N LEU A 128 -0.63 -19.52 -3.57
CA LEU A 128 0.38 -18.48 -3.33
C LEU A 128 -0.17 -17.09 -3.66
N CYS A 129 -0.84 -16.95 -4.81
CA CYS A 129 -1.46 -15.69 -5.23
C CYS A 129 -2.51 -15.23 -4.21
N THR A 130 -3.41 -16.12 -3.78
CA THR A 130 -4.42 -15.80 -2.76
C THR A 130 -3.79 -15.38 -1.44
N GLY A 131 -2.80 -16.11 -0.95
CA GLY A 131 -2.11 -15.78 0.30
C GLY A 131 -1.44 -14.40 0.22
N PHE A 132 -0.77 -14.11 -0.89
CA PHE A 132 -0.13 -12.82 -1.14
C PHE A 132 -1.15 -11.67 -1.21
N THR A 133 -2.27 -11.86 -1.89
CA THR A 133 -3.35 -10.87 -1.97
C THR A 133 -3.95 -10.57 -0.59
N LEU A 134 -4.23 -11.61 0.21
CA LEU A 134 -4.77 -11.42 1.56
C LEU A 134 -3.78 -10.71 2.48
N PHE A 135 -2.51 -11.12 2.44
CA PHE A 135 -1.45 -10.45 3.20
C PHE A 135 -1.34 -8.97 2.82
N TYR A 136 -1.37 -8.66 1.53
CA TYR A 136 -1.31 -7.29 1.03
C TYR A 136 -2.47 -6.42 1.55
N ILE A 137 -3.69 -6.95 1.62
CA ILE A 137 -4.84 -6.22 2.17
C ILE A 137 -4.62 -5.88 3.64
N VAL A 138 -4.24 -6.87 4.45
CA VAL A 138 -4.00 -6.66 5.89
C VAL A 138 -2.90 -5.61 6.08
N LEU A 139 -1.84 -5.70 5.29
CA LEU A 139 -0.75 -4.73 5.31
C LEU A 139 -1.22 -3.32 4.92
N THR A 140 -2.02 -3.20 3.87
CA THR A 140 -2.55 -1.90 3.39
C THR A 140 -3.47 -1.27 4.43
N LEU A 141 -4.35 -2.06 5.06
CA LEU A 141 -5.22 -1.57 6.14
C LEU A 141 -4.39 -1.06 7.32
N TYR A 142 -3.36 -1.80 7.72
CA TYR A 142 -2.44 -1.37 8.77
C TYR A 142 -1.72 -0.05 8.40
N PHE A 143 -1.22 0.05 7.17
CA PHE A 143 -0.57 1.26 6.66
C PHE A 143 -1.51 2.47 6.69
N VAL A 144 -2.74 2.31 6.21
CA VAL A 144 -3.76 3.37 6.25
C VAL A 144 -4.03 3.82 7.67
N VAL A 145 -4.15 2.89 8.64
CA VAL A 145 -4.34 3.24 10.05
C VAL A 145 -3.16 4.04 10.59
N VAL A 146 -1.93 3.64 10.32
CA VAL A 146 -0.72 4.37 10.77
C VAL A 146 -0.69 5.79 10.20
N VAL A 147 -0.93 5.94 8.89
CA VAL A 147 -0.91 7.24 8.22
C VAL A 147 -2.06 8.14 8.67
N ALA A 148 -3.26 7.58 8.84
CA ALA A 148 -4.42 8.31 9.34
C ALA A 148 -4.19 8.85 10.78
N ASN A 149 -3.59 8.03 11.64
CA ASN A 149 -3.23 8.47 13.00
C ASN A 149 -2.18 9.58 12.98
N TYR A 150 -1.14 9.46 12.14
CA TYR A 150 -0.16 10.52 11.98
C TYR A 150 -0.78 11.82 11.44
N ARG A 151 -1.66 11.74 10.44
CA ARG A 151 -2.39 12.89 9.87
C ARG A 151 -3.15 13.68 10.94
N LEU A 152 -3.73 13.01 11.95
CA LEU A 152 -4.43 13.68 13.05
C LEU A 152 -3.51 14.45 13.99
N THR A 153 -2.20 14.19 13.96
CA THR A 153 -1.21 14.92 14.76
C THR A 153 -0.72 16.20 14.10
N ILE A 154 -0.95 16.37 12.79
CA ILE A 154 -0.53 17.54 12.03
C ILE A 154 -1.60 18.63 12.13
N PRO A 155 -1.28 19.83 12.62
CA PRO A 155 -2.24 20.93 12.72
C PRO A 155 -2.60 21.48 11.32
N TYR A 156 -3.90 21.72 11.06
CA TYR A 156 -4.41 22.28 9.79
C TYR A 156 -3.97 23.74 9.51
N PHE A 157 -3.30 24.40 10.46
CA PHE A 157 -3.10 25.85 10.47
C PHE A 157 -1.84 26.35 9.75
N LEU A 158 -1.09 25.51 9.03
CA LEU A 158 0.12 25.96 8.31
C LEU A 158 -0.13 26.40 6.85
N PHE A 159 -1.39 26.48 6.41
CA PHE A 159 -1.77 27.00 5.09
C PHE A 159 -2.98 27.96 5.14
N SER A 160 -3.00 28.91 6.08
CA SER A 160 -3.87 30.09 6.00
C SER A 160 -3.07 31.37 5.89
#